data_AF-A0A9E5QWC3-F1
#
_entry.id   AF-A0A9E5QWC3-F1
#
_cell.length_a   1.000
_cell.length_b   1.000
_cell.length_c   1.000
_cell.angle_alpha   90.00
_cell.angle_beta   90.00
_cell.angle_gamma   90.00
#
_symmetry.space_group_name_H-M   'P 1'
#
loop_
_entity.id
_entity.type
_entity.pdbx_description
1 polymer ?
#
loop_
_entity_poly.entity_id
_entity_poly.type
_entity_poly.pdbx_seq_one_letter_code
_entity_poly.pdbx_strand_id
1 'polypeptide(L)'
;MRNHIDRSDHFWRLRVFHRCFEGTVAVDWLCDYLNCDRDEAVHVGQDCQEAKLIHHVLDEQPFADAGYFYRFWQDGKPEKRLLSRLNTPLS
;
A
#
# COMPACT_ATOMS: atom_id res chain seq x y z
N MET A 1 -7.10 8.20 10.02
CA MET A 1 -6.47 7.54 8.86
C MET A 1 -7.17 7.86 7.53
N ARG A 2 -8.45 7.55 7.36
CA ARG A 2 -9.12 7.54 6.03
C ARG A 2 -9.34 8.89 5.31
N ASN A 3 -9.20 10.02 6.01
CA ASN A 3 -9.47 11.37 5.51
C ASN A 3 -8.22 12.26 5.45
N HIS A 4 -7.03 11.74 5.77
CA HIS A 4 -5.77 12.53 5.81
C HIS A 4 -4.65 11.99 4.93
N ILE A 5 -4.80 10.76 4.42
CA ILE A 5 -3.91 10.23 3.40
C ILE A 5 -4.49 10.65 2.05
N ASP A 6 -3.78 11.51 1.36
CA ASP A 6 -4.14 12.02 0.03
C ASP A 6 -4.43 10.84 -0.91
N ARG A 7 -5.68 10.72 -1.36
CA ARG A 7 -6.10 9.63 -2.25
C ARG A 7 -5.73 10.01 -3.67
N SER A 8 -4.45 9.88 -3.99
CA SER A 8 -3.93 10.19 -5.31
C SER A 8 -3.94 8.96 -6.21
N ASP A 9 -4.32 9.16 -7.48
CA ASP A 9 -4.22 8.16 -8.54
C ASP A 9 -2.75 8.09 -8.98
N HIS A 10 -2.00 7.08 -8.51
CA HIS A 10 -0.58 6.97 -8.85
C HIS A 10 -0.39 6.22 -10.18
N PHE A 11 0.31 6.85 -11.11
CA PHE A 11 0.67 6.29 -12.41
C PHE A 11 2.01 5.55 -12.33
N TRP A 12 1.98 4.22 -12.33
CA TRP A 12 3.19 3.39 -12.39
C TRP A 12 3.08 2.37 -13.52
N ARG A 13 4.07 2.31 -14.41
CA ARG A 13 4.09 1.42 -15.60
C ARG A 13 2.78 1.41 -16.41
N LEU A 14 2.24 2.59 -16.74
CA LEU A 14 0.97 2.77 -17.49
C LEU A 14 -0.29 2.28 -16.75
N ARG A 15 -0.25 2.14 -15.42
CA ARG A 15 -1.39 1.74 -14.60
C ARG A 15 -1.76 2.82 -13.61
N VAL A 16 -3.07 3.03 -13.44
CA VAL A 16 -3.64 3.96 -12.47
C VAL A 16 -4.07 3.16 -11.25
N PHE A 17 -3.31 3.28 -10.16
CA PHE A 17 -3.71 2.70 -8.88
C PHE A 17 -4.61 3.69 -8.16
N HIS A 18 -5.92 3.48 -8.26
CA HIS A 18 -6.89 4.33 -7.59
C HIS A 18 -6.90 4.04 -6.10
N ARG A 19 -7.04 5.02 -5.21
CA ARG A 19 -7.19 4.78 -3.76
C ARG A 19 -6.05 3.97 -3.11
N CYS A 20 -4.82 4.13 -3.60
CA CYS A 20 -3.63 3.63 -2.91
C CYS A 20 -2.92 4.77 -2.17
N PHE A 21 -1.97 4.41 -1.33
CA PHE A 21 -1.09 5.33 -0.63
C PHE A 21 0.32 4.78 -0.55
N GLU A 22 1.31 5.68 -0.47
CA GLU A 22 2.71 5.31 -0.32
C GLU A 22 3.03 4.92 1.12
N GLY A 23 3.88 3.90 1.31
CA GLY A 23 4.31 3.43 2.62
C GLY A 23 4.96 4.52 3.47
N THR A 24 5.88 5.28 2.90
CA THR A 24 6.56 6.42 3.55
C THR A 24 5.57 7.45 4.08
N VAL A 25 4.60 7.86 3.26
CA VAL A 25 3.55 8.82 3.62
C VAL A 25 2.65 8.27 4.73
N ALA A 26 2.34 6.97 4.70
CA ALA A 26 1.57 6.33 5.76
C ALA A 26 2.36 6.23 7.07
N VAL A 27 3.68 6.00 7.02
CA VAL A 27 4.56 6.02 8.19
C VAL A 27 4.61 7.42 8.79
N ASP A 28 4.81 8.47 7.97
CA ASP A 28 4.76 9.87 8.43
C ASP A 28 3.44 10.15 9.16
N TRP A 29 2.31 9.74 8.57
CA TRP A 29 0.99 9.92 9.18
C TRP A 29 0.85 9.14 10.51
N LEU A 30 1.37 7.92 10.58
CA LEU A 30 1.31 7.10 11.79
C LEU A 30 2.16 7.67 12.92
N CYS A 31 3.38 8.14 12.60
CA CYS A 31 4.25 8.83 13.56
C CYS A 31 3.55 10.04 14.16
N ASP A 32 2.93 10.88 13.33
CA ASP A 32 2.22 12.08 13.81
C ASP A 32 0.96 11.72 14.62
N TYR A 33 0.19 10.73 14.16
CA TYR A 33 -1.08 10.37 14.77
C TYR A 33 -0.93 9.62 16.09
N LEU A 34 0.08 8.75 16.20
CA LEU A 34 0.34 7.95 17.39
C LEU A 34 1.42 8.53 18.28
N ASN A 35 2.12 9.58 17.83
CA ASN A 35 3.29 10.16 18.48
C ASN A 35 4.35 9.08 18.80
N CYS A 36 4.69 8.30 17.77
CA CYS A 36 5.60 7.16 17.82
C CYS A 36 6.76 7.36 16.84
N ASP A 37 7.84 6.58 16.99
CA ASP A 37 8.91 6.59 16.01
C ASP A 37 8.54 5.83 14.71
N ARG A 38 9.44 5.86 13.72
CA ARG A 38 9.18 5.22 12.42
C ARG A 38 9.18 3.70 12.50
N ASP A 39 9.99 3.11 13.37
CA ASP A 39 10.07 1.66 13.52
C ASP A 39 8.78 1.12 14.18
N GLU A 40 8.26 1.85 15.17
CA GLU A 40 6.95 1.62 15.79
C GLU A 40 5.82 1.78 14.76
N ALA A 41 5.84 2.85 13.95
CA ALA A 41 4.86 3.07 12.90
C ALA A 41 4.88 1.94 11.84
N VAL A 42 6.06 1.43 11.48
CA VAL A 42 6.19 0.28 10.58
C VAL A 42 5.58 -0.97 11.21
N HIS A 43 5.81 -1.23 12.50
CA HIS A 43 5.17 -2.34 13.21
C HIS A 43 3.64 -2.23 13.17
N VAL A 44 3.10 -1.06 13.49
CA VAL A 44 1.64 -0.81 13.43
C VAL A 44 1.10 -1.04 12.01
N GLY A 45 1.82 -0.60 10.98
CA GLY A 45 1.41 -0.85 9.60
C GLY A 45 1.47 -2.34 9.22
N GLN A 46 2.43 -3.09 9.74
CA GLN A 46 2.50 -4.55 9.57
C GLN A 46 1.35 -5.26 10.27
N ASP A 47 1.00 -4.87 11.49
CA ASP A 47 -0.18 -5.37 12.20
C ASP A 47 -1.46 -5.07 11.41
N CYS A 48 -1.57 -3.87 10.83
CA CYS A 48 -2.70 -3.50 9.96
C CYS A 48 -2.77 -4.38 8.70
N GLN A 49 -1.62 -4.77 8.15
CA GLN A 49 -1.56 -5.66 7.00
C GLN A 49 -1.96 -7.09 7.38
N GLU A 50 -1.48 -7.61 8.50
CA GLU A 50 -1.86 -8.93 9.03
C GLU A 50 -3.35 -9.02 9.37
N ALA A 51 -3.89 -7.96 9.99
CA ALA A 51 -5.31 -7.81 10.29
C ALA A 51 -6.19 -7.62 9.05
N LYS A 52 -5.61 -7.60 7.84
CA LYS A 52 -6.31 -7.37 6.57
C LYS A 52 -7.07 -6.04 6.54
N LEU A 53 -6.48 -5.00 7.11
CA LEU A 53 -6.95 -3.63 6.96
C LEU A 53 -6.34 -2.98 5.72
N ILE A 54 -5.06 -3.26 5.48
CA ILE A 54 -4.30 -2.81 4.30
C ILE A 54 -3.60 -3.98 3.61
N HIS A 55 -3.22 -3.81 2.35
CA HIS A 55 -2.37 -4.76 1.62
C HIS A 55 -1.48 -4.03 0.62
N HIS A 56 -0.30 -4.58 0.33
CA HIS A 56 0.51 -4.14 -0.80
C HIS A 56 -0.30 -4.34 -2.10
N VAL A 57 -0.27 -3.38 -3.02
CA VAL A 57 -1.11 -3.45 -4.23
C VAL A 57 -0.83 -4.70 -5.09
N LEU A 58 0.43 -5.16 -5.11
CA LEU A 58 0.83 -6.41 -5.77
C LEU A 58 0.85 -7.63 -4.83
N ASP A 59 0.71 -7.42 -3.52
CA ASP A 59 0.70 -8.47 -2.49
C ASP A 59 1.98 -9.36 -2.54
N GLU A 60 3.12 -8.66 -2.58
CA GLU A 60 4.48 -9.19 -2.74
C GLU A 60 5.38 -8.88 -1.53
N GLN A 61 5.09 -7.81 -0.79
CA GLN A 61 5.97 -7.29 0.28
C GLN A 61 5.14 -6.96 1.54
N PRO A 62 5.73 -7.07 2.73
CA PRO A 62 5.14 -6.55 3.97
C PRO A 62 5.06 -5.02 3.95
N PHE A 63 4.37 -4.45 4.94
CA PHE A 63 4.34 -3.01 5.14
C PHE A 63 5.72 -2.52 5.56
N ALA A 64 6.18 -1.45 4.91
CA ALA A 64 7.51 -0.89 5.12
C ALA A 64 7.52 0.61 4.85
N ASP A 65 8.46 1.30 5.49
CA ASP A 65 8.81 2.69 5.23
C ASP A 65 9.58 2.82 3.91
N ALA A 66 8.88 2.59 2.81
CA ALA A 66 9.45 2.60 1.47
C ALA A 66 8.41 3.09 0.45
N GLY A 67 8.88 3.44 -0.75
CA GLY A 67 8.05 3.89 -1.87
C GLY A 67 7.15 2.82 -2.49
N TYR A 68 6.70 1.85 -1.69
CA TYR A 68 5.72 0.85 -2.07
C TYR A 68 4.30 1.40 -1.91
N PHE A 69 3.39 0.88 -2.74
CA PHE A 69 1.99 1.29 -2.69
C PHE A 69 1.14 0.24 -1.97
N TYR A 70 0.30 0.75 -1.07
CA TYR A 70 -0.63 -0.04 -0.28
C TYR A 70 -2.07 0.44 -0.53
N ARG A 71 -3.04 -0.40 -0.20
CA ARG A 71 -4.47 -0.14 -0.38
C ARG A 71 -5.24 -0.73 0.79
N PHE A 72 -6.35 -0.10 1.18
CA PHE A 72 -7.27 -0.70 2.13
C PHE A 72 -8.03 -1.88 1.50
N TRP A 73 -8.21 -2.97 2.24
CA TRP A 73 -8.91 -4.17 1.72
C TRP A 73 -10.33 -3.92 1.20
N GLN A 74 -11.02 -2.93 1.77
CA GLN A 74 -12.34 -2.49 1.34
C GLN A 74 -12.36 -1.75 -0.01
N ASP A 75 -11.21 -1.28 -0.49
CA ASP A 75 -11.08 -0.50 -1.73
C ASP A 75 -10.61 -1.34 -2.94
N GLY A 76 -10.49 -2.66 -2.78
CA GLY A 76 -10.19 -3.58 -3.88
C GLY A 76 -9.45 -4.84 -3.43
N LYS A 77 -9.35 -5.82 -4.35
CA LYS A 77 -8.52 -7.02 -4.15
C LYS A 77 -7.09 -6.77 -4.68
N PRO A 78 -6.08 -7.49 -4.19
CA PRO A 78 -4.72 -7.44 -4.75
C PRO A 78 -4.70 -7.71 -6.26
N GLU A 79 -3.90 -6.94 -6.99
CA GLU A 79 -3.77 -7.03 -8.46
C GLU A 79 -2.80 -8.14 -8.92
N LYS A 80 -2.60 -9.19 -8.11
CA LYS A 80 -1.73 -10.36 -8.41
C LYS A 80 -1.90 -10.93 -9.82
N ARG A 81 -3.11 -10.84 -10.37
CA ARG A 81 -3.49 -11.39 -11.68
C ARG A 81 -3.03 -10.58 -12.90
N LEU A 82 -2.52 -9.37 -12.71
CA LEU A 82 -2.19 -8.52 -13.85
C LEU A 82 -0.72 -8.59 -14.27
N LEU A 83 0.20 -9.00 -13.39
CA LEU A 83 1.60 -9.28 -13.76
C LEU A 83 1.72 -10.60 -14.52
N SER A 84 0.94 -11.63 -14.16
CA SER A 84 0.92 -12.91 -14.89
C SER A 84 0.41 -12.75 -16.33
N ARG A 85 -0.51 -11.82 -16.58
CA ARG A 85 -1.02 -11.49 -17.93
C ARG A 85 -0.05 -10.68 -18.78
N LEU A 86 0.86 -9.92 -18.18
CA LEU A 86 1.88 -9.17 -18.93
C LEU A 86 3.12 -10.01 -19.23
N ASN A 87 3.31 -11.15 -18.55
CA ASN A 87 4.45 -12.03 -18.74
C ASN A 87 4.08 -13.34 -19.48
N THR A 88 2.90 -13.40 -20.10
CA THR A 88 2.57 -14.49 -21.01
C THR A 88 3.20 -14.17 -22.37
N PRO A 89 4.10 -15.01 -22.93
CA PRO A 89 4.60 -14.78 -24.28
C PRO A 89 3.42 -14.76 -25.24
N LEU A 90 3.36 -13.74 -26.11
CA LEU A 90 2.42 -13.70 -27.22
C LEU A 90 2.63 -14.97 -28.05
N SER A 91 1.59 -15.82 -28.10
CA SER A 91 1.55 -17.00 -28.96
C SER A 91 1.38 -16.61 -30.42
#